data_AF-A0A0C2ZI77-F1
#
_entry.id   AF-A0A0C2ZI77-F1
#
_cell.length_a   1.000
_cell.length_b   1.000
_cell.length_c   1.000
_cell.angle_alpha   90.00
_cell.angle_beta   90.00
_cell.angle_gamma   90.00
#
_symmetry.space_group_name_H-M   'P 1'
#
loop_
_entity.id
_entity.type
_entity.pdbx_description
1 polymer ?
#
loop_
_entity_poly.entity_id
_entity_poly.type
_entity_poly.pdbx_seq_one_letter_code
_entity_poly.pdbx_strand_id
1 'polypeptide(L)'
;MSAIINHSYFDFFTIAVDAFKSQDKSIYRKLMITIINTYKSLIDELELSSAYLDNHATLDHLHTQLEDFYDNIYDSIEIIKLYKQQLQELKNQDELFDDLHQVTNKLHLAMVEYLDRISTLEVKNIQQKYAKRL
;
A
#
# COMPACT_ATOMS: atom_id res chain seq x y z
N MET A 1 -5.15 -10.65 5.31
CA MET A 1 -5.20 -9.23 4.88
C MET A 1 -5.82 -8.36 5.98
N SER A 2 -5.30 -8.38 7.21
CA SER A 2 -5.83 -7.56 8.33
C SER A 2 -4.83 -6.50 8.81
N ALA A 3 -3.96 -6.00 7.93
CA ALA A 3 -2.87 -5.08 8.28
C ALA A 3 -2.53 -4.06 7.17
N ILE A 4 -3.44 -3.83 6.21
CA ILE A 4 -3.17 -3.06 4.97
C ILE A 4 -3.23 -1.53 5.21
N ILE A 5 -3.12 -0.99 6.42
CA ILE A 5 -1.99 -0.12 6.77
C ILE A 5 -2.36 0.36 8.16
N ASN A 6 -1.60 -0.05 9.16
CA ASN A 6 -1.82 0.44 10.51
C ASN A 6 -1.42 1.92 10.53
N HIS A 7 -2.29 2.81 11.01
CA HIS A 7 -2.03 4.26 11.10
C HIS A 7 -0.74 4.59 11.88
N SER A 8 -0.21 3.63 12.64
CA SER A 8 1.07 3.72 13.34
C SER A 8 2.27 4.07 12.43
N TYR A 9 2.23 3.78 11.13
CA TYR A 9 3.31 4.17 10.21
C TYR A 9 3.43 5.70 10.05
N PHE A 10 2.36 6.46 10.32
CA PHE A 10 2.37 7.93 10.32
C PHE A 10 3.26 8.50 11.42
N ASP A 11 3.12 7.93 12.61
CA ASP A 11 3.92 8.31 13.77
C ASP A 11 5.39 7.99 13.51
N PHE A 12 5.69 6.84 12.89
CA PHE A 12 7.06 6.45 12.56
C PHE A 12 7.74 7.40 11.57
N PHE A 13 7.03 7.87 10.53
CA PHE A 13 7.60 8.82 9.58
C PHE A 13 7.84 10.18 10.24
N THR A 14 6.89 10.68 11.01
CA THR A 14 7.02 11.96 11.74
C THR A 14 8.22 11.91 12.70
N ILE A 15 8.34 10.83 13.48
CA ILE A 15 9.48 10.61 14.38
C ILE A 15 10.79 10.52 13.59
N ALA A 16 10.81 9.89 12.40
CA ALA A 16 12.01 9.83 11.57
C ALA A 16 12.45 11.21 11.06
N VAL A 17 11.50 12.06 10.64
CA VAL A 17 11.80 13.44 10.21
C VAL A 17 12.31 14.28 11.38
N ASP A 18 11.74 14.13 12.57
CA ASP A 18 12.21 14.84 13.77
C ASP A 18 13.59 14.33 14.21
N ALA A 19 13.82 13.02 14.14
CA ALA A 19 15.12 12.40 14.41
C ALA A 19 16.19 12.88 13.42
N PHE A 20 15.86 13.10 12.13
CA PHE A 20 16.77 13.68 11.14
C PHE A 20 17.20 15.11 11.49
N LYS A 21 16.27 15.91 12.03
CA LYS A 21 16.53 17.30 12.45
C LYS A 21 17.31 17.37 13.77
N SER A 22 17.09 16.43 14.68
CA SER A 22 17.92 16.25 15.87
C SER A 22 19.26 15.64 15.47
N GLN A 23 20.39 16.03 16.05
CA GLN A 23 21.71 15.55 15.60
C GLN A 23 21.96 14.02 15.79
N ASP A 24 20.98 13.25 16.28
CA ASP A 24 21.03 11.79 16.38
C ASP A 24 20.61 11.10 15.08
N LYS A 25 21.53 11.08 14.12
CA LYS A 25 21.35 10.40 12.83
C LYS A 25 21.21 8.88 12.95
N SER A 26 21.53 8.28 14.10
CA SER A 26 21.47 6.83 14.27
C SER A 26 20.05 6.32 14.40
N ILE A 27 19.20 7.06 15.12
CA ILE A 27 17.77 6.77 15.27
C ILE A 27 17.06 6.97 13.94
N TYR A 28 17.32 8.10 13.27
CA TYR A 28 16.82 8.38 11.92
C TYR A 28 17.07 7.20 10.97
N ARG A 29 18.32 6.76 10.84
CA ARG A 29 18.68 5.66 9.92
C ARG A 29 17.93 4.37 10.22
N LYS A 30 17.84 3.98 11.50
CA LYS A 30 17.13 2.76 11.91
C LYS A 30 15.64 2.82 11.57
N LEU A 31 15.00 3.96 11.84
CA LEU A 31 13.59 4.17 11.53
C LEU A 31 13.34 4.12 10.02
N MET A 32 14.12 4.87 9.24
CA MET A 32 13.98 4.90 7.78
C MET A 32 14.16 3.51 7.16
N ILE A 33 15.21 2.78 7.53
CA ILE A 33 15.44 1.41 7.04
C ILE A 33 14.27 0.50 7.39
N THR A 34 13.72 0.62 8.60
CA THR A 34 12.58 -0.18 9.04
C THR A 34 11.34 0.12 8.19
N ILE A 35 11.02 1.41 7.97
CA ILE A 35 9.87 1.82 7.14
C ILE A 35 10.05 1.32 5.70
N ILE A 36 11.24 1.53 5.11
CA ILE A 36 11.57 1.09 3.75
C ILE A 36 11.37 -0.42 3.60
N ASN A 37 11.88 -1.21 4.53
CA ASN A 37 11.77 -2.67 4.48
C ASN A 37 10.33 -3.13 4.64
N THR A 38 9.57 -2.51 5.54
CA THR A 38 8.14 -2.81 5.70
C THR A 38 7.37 -2.53 4.41
N TYR A 39 7.60 -1.40 3.76
CA TYR A 39 6.92 -1.08 2.50
C TYR A 39 7.31 -2.03 1.36
N LYS A 40 8.57 -2.47 1.32
CA LYS A 40 9.01 -3.53 0.39
C LYS A 40 8.25 -4.84 0.63
N SER A 41 8.14 -5.29 1.88
CA SER A 41 7.38 -6.49 2.20
C SER A 41 5.89 -6.36 1.82
N LEU A 42 5.29 -5.19 2.03
CA LEU A 42 3.90 -4.94 1.62
C LEU A 42 3.73 -4.97 0.10
N ILE A 43 4.70 -4.46 -0.67
CA ILE A 43 4.71 -4.59 -2.14
C ILE A 43 4.73 -6.06 -2.52
N ASP A 44 5.64 -6.85 -1.95
CA ASP A 44 5.75 -8.29 -2.25
C ASP A 44 4.45 -9.03 -1.92
N GLU A 45 3.80 -8.72 -0.78
CA GLU A 45 2.51 -9.29 -0.40
C GLU A 45 1.39 -8.93 -1.39
N LEU A 46 1.33 -7.68 -1.85
CA LEU A 46 0.35 -7.23 -2.84
C LEU A 46 0.59 -7.87 -4.20
N GLU A 47 1.84 -8.01 -4.64
CA GLU A 47 2.19 -8.68 -5.89
C GLU A 47 1.82 -10.17 -5.85
N LEU A 48 2.10 -10.86 -4.73
CA LEU A 48 1.69 -12.25 -4.52
C LEU A 48 0.17 -12.41 -4.53
N SER A 49 -0.55 -11.52 -3.83
CA SER A 49 -2.02 -11.54 -3.83
C SER A 49 -2.59 -11.25 -5.22
N SER A 50 -2.00 -10.30 -5.93
CA SER A 50 -2.37 -9.97 -7.32
C SER A 50 -2.18 -11.16 -8.27
N ALA A 51 -1.06 -11.88 -8.14
CA ALA A 51 -0.81 -13.09 -8.93
C ALA A 51 -1.77 -14.23 -8.57
N TYR A 52 -2.17 -14.35 -7.30
CA TYR A 52 -3.19 -15.29 -6.88
C TYR A 52 -4.55 -14.97 -7.54
N LEU A 53 -4.94 -13.69 -7.58
CA LEU A 53 -6.16 -13.22 -8.23
C LEU A 53 -6.17 -13.51 -9.74
N ASP A 54 -5.04 -13.36 -10.43
CA ASP A 54 -4.96 -13.67 -11.87
C ASP A 54 -5.21 -15.15 -12.18
N ASN A 55 -4.84 -16.04 -11.25
CA ASN A 55 -4.94 -17.49 -11.41
C ASN A 55 -6.27 -18.08 -10.91
N HIS A 56 -7.12 -17.28 -10.25
CA HIS A 56 -8.38 -17.75 -9.66
C HIS A 56 -9.58 -16.93 -10.13
N ALA A 57 -10.58 -17.63 -10.66
CA ALA A 57 -11.73 -17.02 -11.31
C ALA A 57 -12.80 -16.48 -10.35
N THR A 58 -12.72 -16.77 -9.03
CA THR A 58 -13.77 -16.41 -8.07
C THR A 58 -13.22 -15.70 -6.83
N LEU A 59 -13.94 -14.65 -6.42
CA LEU A 59 -13.71 -13.85 -5.21
C LEU A 59 -14.58 -14.37 -4.04
N ASP A 60 -14.61 -15.68 -3.82
CA ASP A 60 -15.60 -16.30 -2.90
C ASP A 60 -15.48 -15.79 -1.45
N HIS A 61 -14.29 -15.33 -1.03
CA HIS A 61 -14.06 -14.77 0.31
C HIS A 61 -14.30 -13.26 0.44
N LEU A 62 -14.39 -12.52 -0.66
CA LEU A 62 -14.53 -11.06 -0.61
C LEU A 62 -15.98 -10.59 -0.55
N HIS A 63 -16.95 -11.41 -0.96
CA HIS A 63 -18.34 -10.97 -1.14
C HIS A 63 -19.05 -10.50 0.16
N THR A 64 -18.61 -10.95 1.34
CA THR A 64 -19.26 -10.62 2.62
C THR A 64 -18.65 -9.39 3.32
N GLN A 65 -17.48 -8.92 2.87
CA GLN A 65 -16.74 -7.80 3.48
C GLN A 65 -16.16 -6.87 2.41
N LEU A 66 -16.80 -6.83 1.23
CA LEU A 66 -16.27 -6.15 0.06
C LEU A 66 -16.28 -4.62 0.24
N GLU A 67 -17.34 -4.11 0.85
CA GLU A 67 -17.49 -2.68 1.18
C GLU A 67 -16.40 -2.24 2.16
N ASP A 68 -16.26 -2.94 3.29
CA ASP A 68 -15.18 -2.71 4.25
C ASP A 68 -13.79 -2.82 3.59
N PHE A 69 -13.60 -3.77 2.67
CA PHE A 69 -12.35 -3.89 1.93
C PHE A 69 -12.07 -2.66 1.07
N TYR A 70 -13.06 -2.19 0.31
CA TYR A 70 -12.93 -1.02 -0.54
C TYR A 70 -12.66 0.24 0.28
N ASP A 71 -13.41 0.47 1.36
CA ASP A 71 -13.20 1.62 2.24
C ASP A 71 -11.77 1.62 2.80
N ASN A 72 -11.33 0.49 3.36
CA ASN A 72 -9.99 0.38 3.91
C ASN A 72 -8.89 0.59 2.87
N ILE A 73 -9.02 0.04 1.66
CA ILE A 73 -7.98 0.16 0.63
C ILE A 73 -7.95 1.57 0.03
N TYR A 74 -9.11 2.24 -0.12
CA TYR A 74 -9.16 3.63 -0.55
C TYR A 74 -8.50 4.56 0.45
N ASP A 75 -8.85 4.44 1.74
CA ASP A 75 -8.24 5.21 2.82
C ASP A 75 -6.71 5.02 2.84
N SER A 76 -6.29 3.77 2.69
CA SER A 76 -4.88 3.38 2.67
C SER A 76 -4.14 3.98 1.47
N ILE A 77 -4.73 3.96 0.27
CA ILE A 77 -4.16 4.59 -0.93
C ILE A 77 -4.04 6.10 -0.74
N GLU A 78 -5.05 6.75 -0.17
CA GLU A 78 -5.03 8.18 0.10
C GLU A 78 -3.92 8.57 1.08
N ILE A 79 -3.76 7.81 2.16
CA ILE A 79 -2.67 8.00 3.14
C ILE A 79 -1.30 7.86 2.46
N ILE A 80 -1.08 6.81 1.68
CA ILE A 80 0.19 6.61 0.97
C ILE A 80 0.46 7.74 -0.04
N LYS A 81 -0.58 8.24 -0.71
CA LYS A 81 -0.48 9.38 -1.62
C LYS A 81 -0.03 10.65 -0.89
N LEU A 82 -0.56 10.91 0.31
CA LEU A 82 -0.13 12.03 1.15
C LEU A 82 1.34 11.90 1.56
N TYR A 83 1.79 10.70 1.95
CA TYR A 83 3.23 10.49 2.27
C TYR A 83 4.13 10.71 1.08
N LYS A 84 3.74 10.23 -0.10
CA LYS A 84 4.50 10.44 -1.32
C LYS A 84 4.68 11.95 -1.58
N GLN A 85 3.66 12.76 -1.35
CA GLN A 85 3.75 14.21 -1.49
C GLN A 85 4.71 14.84 -0.47
N GLN A 86 4.66 14.43 0.79
CA GLN A 86 5.59 14.91 1.82
C GLN A 86 7.04 14.51 1.50
N LEU A 87 7.25 13.25 1.09
CA LEU A 87 8.56 12.73 0.71
C LEU A 87 9.14 13.43 -0.53
N GLN A 88 8.31 13.89 -1.45
CA GLN A 88 8.77 14.64 -2.63
C GLN A 88 9.52 15.91 -2.24
N GLU A 89 9.20 16.54 -1.11
CA GLU A 89 9.90 17.73 -0.59
C GLU A 89 11.22 17.38 0.13
N LEU A 90 11.33 16.15 0.63
CA LEU A 90 12.46 15.69 1.45
C LEU A 90 13.47 14.83 0.67
N LYS A 91 13.10 14.24 -0.47
CA LYS A 91 13.91 13.24 -1.19
C LYS A 91 15.32 13.70 -1.57
N ASN A 92 15.51 15.00 -1.79
CA ASN A 92 16.82 15.54 -2.16
C ASN A 92 17.72 15.86 -0.94
N GLN A 93 17.22 15.65 0.29
CA GLN A 93 17.93 16.00 1.52
C GLN A 93 18.83 14.87 2.04
N ASP A 94 18.46 13.61 1.80
CA ASP A 94 19.22 12.42 2.19
C ASP A 94 18.83 11.23 1.30
N GLU A 95 19.78 10.32 1.04
CA GLU A 95 19.57 9.12 0.21
C GLU A 95 18.43 8.23 0.74
N LEU A 96 18.29 8.12 2.07
CA LEU A 96 17.21 7.33 2.66
C LEU A 96 15.82 7.96 2.41
N PHE A 97 15.73 9.29 2.27
CA PHE A 97 14.48 9.93 1.86
C PHE A 97 14.16 9.65 0.40
N ASP A 98 15.15 9.63 -0.49
CA ASP A 98 14.92 9.24 -1.88
C ASP A 98 14.49 7.77 -1.99
N ASP A 99 15.19 6.86 -1.30
CA ASP A 99 14.82 5.44 -1.24
C ASP A 99 13.38 5.26 -0.75
N LEU A 100 13.01 5.94 0.34
CA LEU A 100 11.66 5.86 0.88
C LEU A 100 10.64 6.45 -0.09
N HIS A 101 10.95 7.56 -0.77
CA HIS A 101 10.08 8.14 -1.80
C HIS A 101 9.85 7.15 -2.95
N GLN A 102 10.90 6.51 -3.46
CA GLN A 102 10.81 5.53 -4.54
C GLN A 102 9.98 4.31 -4.13
N VAL A 103 10.23 3.76 -2.94
CA VAL A 103 9.50 2.59 -2.43
C VAL A 103 8.03 2.93 -2.15
N THR A 104 7.75 4.10 -1.57
CA THR A 104 6.37 4.56 -1.36
C THR A 104 5.62 4.73 -2.68
N ASN A 105 6.30 5.24 -3.72
CA ASN A 105 5.70 5.34 -5.04
C ASN A 105 5.38 3.97 -5.65
N LYS A 106 6.25 2.97 -5.48
CA LYS A 106 5.97 1.59 -5.91
C LYS A 106 4.81 0.98 -5.15
N LEU A 107 4.76 1.17 -3.82
CA LEU A 107 3.67 0.69 -2.98
C LEU A 107 2.33 1.29 -3.42
N HIS A 108 2.27 2.60 -3.66
CA HIS A 108 1.07 3.25 -4.17
C HIS A 108 0.57 2.62 -5.48
N LEU A 109 1.48 2.38 -6.43
CA LEU A 109 1.12 1.76 -7.72
C LEU A 109 0.62 0.33 -7.52
N ALA A 110 1.32 -0.49 -6.72
CA ALA A 110 0.91 -1.86 -6.43
C ALA A 110 -0.46 -1.93 -5.77
N MET A 111 -0.79 -1.01 -4.86
CA MET A 111 -2.11 -0.93 -4.23
C MET A 111 -3.22 -0.58 -5.24
N VAL A 112 -2.96 0.39 -6.13
CA VAL A 112 -3.93 0.78 -7.17
C VAL A 112 -4.16 -0.37 -8.15
N GLU A 113 -3.09 -1.04 -8.58
CA GLU A 113 -3.19 -2.21 -9.47
C GLU A 113 -3.94 -3.37 -8.81
N TYR A 114 -3.69 -3.62 -7.52
CA TYR A 114 -4.39 -4.65 -6.76
C TYR A 114 -5.89 -4.36 -6.66
N LEU A 115 -6.27 -3.11 -6.38
CA LEU A 115 -7.65 -2.65 -6.36
C LEU A 115 -8.34 -2.83 -7.73
N ASP A 116 -7.65 -2.47 -8.82
CA ASP A 116 -8.17 -2.61 -10.18
C ASP A 116 -8.45 -4.08 -10.55
N ARG A 117 -7.54 -5.00 -10.17
CA ARG A 117 -7.71 -6.44 -10.36
C ARG A 117 -8.94 -6.98 -9.64
N ILE A 118 -9.11 -6.60 -8.37
CA ILE A 118 -10.29 -7.01 -7.58
C ILE A 118 -11.57 -6.50 -8.22
N SER A 119 -11.61 -5.21 -8.57
CA SER A 119 -12.76 -4.57 -9.22
C SER A 119 -13.12 -5.27 -10.55
N THR A 120 -12.10 -5.59 -11.35
CA THR A 120 -12.27 -6.31 -12.63
C THR A 120 -12.83 -7.71 -12.43
N LEU A 121 -12.33 -8.46 -11.43
CA LEU A 121 -12.84 -9.79 -11.11
C LEU A 121 -14.27 -9.74 -10.59
N GLU A 122 -14.64 -8.72 -9.82
CA GLU A 122 -16.01 -8.52 -9.36
C GLU A 122 -16.95 -8.30 -10.54
N VAL A 123 -16.62 -7.39 -11.46
CA VAL A 123 -17.43 -7.12 -12.65
C VAL A 123 -17.59 -8.39 -13.50
N LYS A 124 -16.51 -9.16 -13.71
CA LYS A 124 -16.58 -10.45 -14.42
C LYS A 124 -17.52 -11.43 -13.72
N ASN A 125 -17.44 -11.56 -12.40
CA ASN A 125 -18.32 -12.43 -11.62
C ASN A 125 -19.79 -12.02 -11.72
N ILE A 126 -20.08 -10.72 -11.68
CA ILE A 126 -21.42 -10.16 -11.88
C ILE A 126 -21.93 -10.52 -13.28
N GLN A 127 -21.16 -10.24 -14.33
CA GLN A 127 -21.53 -10.53 -15.72
C GLN A 127 -21.83 -12.02 -15.93
N GLN A 128 -21.00 -12.91 -15.38
CA GLN A 128 -21.23 -14.36 -15.46
C GLN A 128 -22.51 -14.80 -14.73
N LYS A 129 -22.82 -14.21 -13.57
CA LYS A 129 -24.08 -14.50 -12.84
C LYS A 129 -25.31 -14.09 -13.65
N TYR A 130 -25.27 -12.94 -14.33
CA TYR A 130 -26.37 -12.48 -15.17
C TYR A 130 -26.49 -13.27 -16.48
N ALA A 131 -25.38 -13.63 -17.12
CA ALA A 131 -25.38 -14.44 -18.34
C ALA A 131 -25.95 -15.86 -18.12
N LYS A 132 -25.76 -16.47 -16.95
CA LYS A 132 -26.34 -17.78 -16.59
C LYS A 132 -27.85 -17.73 -16.26
N ARG A 133 -28.44 -16.54 -16.12
CA ARG A 133 -29.87 -16.34 -15.82
C ARG A 133 -30.72 -16.05 -17.07
N LEU A 134 -30.09 -15.91 -18.25
CA LEU A 134 -30.72 -15.84 -19.56
C LEU A 134 -30.70 -17.21 -20.23
#